data_AF-A0A936E4M9-F1
#
_entry.id   AF-A0A936E4M9-F1
#
_cell.length_a   1.000
_cell.length_b   1.000
_cell.length_c   1.000
_cell.angle_alpha   90.00
_cell.angle_beta   90.00
_cell.angle_gamma   90.00
#
_symmetry.space_group_name_H-M   'P 1'
#
loop_
_entity.id
_entity.type
_entity.pdbx_description
1 polymer ?
#
loop_
_entity_poly.entity_id
_entity_poly.type
_entity_poly.pdbx_seq_one_letter_code
_entity_poly.pdbx_strand_id
1 'polypeptide(L)'
;MTATVSSQYFFGQPVSNANVEATFFQSYVYYYSYDEQPEPEPLADQETDMDGTTAFSFTAPAIDSEYGYGYWYGRIPSTSYLLQVAVDDGSSQAVAAFVPVRVYHNSEAPSVTVNYWQRPDTPFNVGVLVQGIEGNPIAGRRTSFELSVYENSQFRALAERATTLTTAEDGRATHSLTLPDGYYQLRVSGQDPDGRAWQTEREFYVSPRNTPWVTRPRTSQLSLELDQEEYAPGDVAQLAIHSTVSGPALLTWQRGTIRGSEPIELTAPLTVVPVPVTAADAPNVILNVTTWLTPSVTIPDYVSYSLRDVNVANQSINLIVHPNDKLLNAAIVPQGSQFAPAKR
;
A
#
# COMPACT_ATOMS: atom_id res chain seq x y z
N MET A 1 23.13 -7.48 15.08
CA MET A 1 21.95 -7.21 15.93
C MET A 1 21.98 -8.15 17.12
N THR A 2 21.23 -7.82 18.17
CA THR A 2 21.15 -8.64 19.39
C THR A 2 19.69 -8.88 19.74
N ALA A 3 19.34 -10.11 20.07
CA ALA A 3 18.03 -10.47 20.62
C ALA A 3 18.23 -11.03 22.03
N THR A 4 17.45 -10.51 22.98
CA THR A 4 17.41 -11.00 24.36
C THR A 4 16.19 -11.90 24.53
N VAL A 5 16.42 -13.08 25.10
CA VAL A 5 15.38 -14.03 25.48
C VAL A 5 15.20 -13.92 26.98
N SER A 6 13.94 -13.82 27.43
CA SER A 6 13.56 -13.89 28.84
C SER A 6 12.48 -14.94 28.98
N SER A 7 12.71 -15.90 29.87
CA SER A 7 11.80 -17.01 30.14
C SER A 7 11.43 -17.03 31.62
N GLN A 8 10.13 -17.16 31.86
CA GLN A 8 9.57 -17.31 33.20
C GLN A 8 8.44 -18.33 33.18
N TYR A 9 8.29 -19.06 34.27
CA TYR A 9 7.10 -19.86 34.50
C TYR A 9 5.87 -18.97 34.66
N PHE A 10 4.66 -19.50 34.39
CA PHE A 10 3.40 -18.76 34.56
C PHE A 10 3.16 -18.24 35.99
N PHE A 11 3.84 -18.80 36.98
CA PHE A 11 3.81 -18.35 38.38
C PHE A 11 4.92 -17.33 38.73
N GLY A 12 5.65 -16.82 37.73
CA GLY A 12 6.56 -15.67 37.84
C GLY A 12 7.98 -15.99 38.30
N GLN A 13 8.38 -17.26 38.36
CA GLN A 13 9.79 -17.62 38.63
C GLN A 13 10.57 -17.71 37.32
N PRO A 14 11.86 -17.33 37.30
CA PRO A 14 12.72 -17.46 36.13
C PRO A 14 12.93 -18.93 35.76
N VAL A 15 13.08 -19.21 34.46
CA VAL A 15 13.48 -20.53 33.98
C VAL A 15 15.00 -20.53 33.81
N SER A 16 15.73 -20.84 34.89
CA SER A 16 17.20 -20.83 34.91
C SER A 16 17.83 -22.10 34.35
N ASN A 17 19.00 -21.99 33.72
CA ASN A 17 19.76 -23.10 33.11
C ASN A 17 18.94 -23.92 32.09
N ALA A 18 18.00 -23.27 31.41
CA ALA A 18 17.23 -23.87 30.32
C ALA A 18 18.04 -23.80 29.03
N ASN A 19 17.98 -24.85 28.23
CA ASN A 19 18.55 -24.86 26.89
C ASN A 19 17.71 -23.94 25.98
N VAL A 20 18.38 -23.09 25.21
CA VAL A 20 17.75 -22.16 24.27
C VAL A 20 18.34 -22.37 22.89
N GLU A 21 17.52 -22.89 22.00
CA GLU A 21 17.82 -23.03 20.58
C GLU A 21 17.24 -21.85 19.83
N ALA A 22 18.01 -21.26 18.91
CA ALA A 22 17.54 -20.19 18.07
C ALA A 22 17.86 -20.44 16.60
N THR A 23 16.91 -20.12 15.72
CA THR A 23 17.04 -20.26 14.28
C THR A 23 16.66 -18.95 13.61
N PHE A 24 17.54 -18.45 12.75
CA PHE A 24 17.35 -17.21 12.02
C PHE A 24 17.23 -17.51 10.53
N PHE A 25 16.21 -16.98 9.87
CA PHE A 25 16.05 -17.18 8.43
C PHE A 25 15.38 -16.00 7.75
N GLN A 26 15.76 -15.79 6.49
CA GLN A 26 15.16 -14.76 5.66
C GLN A 26 13.74 -15.19 5.26
N SER A 27 12.76 -14.34 5.55
CA SER A 27 11.36 -14.57 5.18
C SER A 27 11.09 -13.93 3.83
N TYR A 28 11.00 -14.75 2.76
CA TYR A 28 10.49 -14.29 1.48
C TYR A 28 8.96 -14.32 1.48
N VAL A 29 8.35 -13.19 1.09
CA VAL A 29 6.93 -13.13 0.74
C VAL A 29 6.84 -13.13 -0.79
N TYR A 30 6.93 -14.30 -1.43
CA TYR A 30 6.65 -14.42 -2.86
C TYR A 30 5.63 -15.54 -3.13
N TYR A 31 4.55 -15.17 -3.82
CA TYR A 31 3.43 -16.05 -4.15
C TYR A 31 3.71 -16.98 -5.35
N TYR A 32 4.89 -16.92 -5.99
CA TYR A 32 5.12 -17.57 -7.30
C TYR A 32 6.54 -18.13 -7.57
N SER A 33 7.41 -18.29 -6.58
CA SER A 33 8.70 -18.97 -6.80
C SER A 33 8.82 -20.20 -5.90
N TYR A 34 8.84 -21.37 -6.53
CA TYR A 34 9.18 -22.66 -5.93
C TYR A 34 10.70 -22.86 -5.80
N ASP A 35 11.49 -21.84 -6.11
CA ASP A 35 12.95 -21.91 -6.02
C ASP A 35 13.41 -21.69 -4.58
N GLU A 36 14.43 -22.47 -4.21
CA GLU A 36 15.13 -22.60 -2.92
C GLU A 36 14.72 -21.57 -1.86
N GLN A 37 13.92 -22.02 -0.89
CA GLN A 37 13.75 -21.28 0.35
C GLN A 37 15.13 -21.10 0.99
N PRO A 38 15.50 -19.90 1.46
CA PRO A 38 16.75 -19.70 2.17
C PRO A 38 16.82 -20.67 3.35
N GLU A 39 17.91 -21.44 3.42
CA GLU A 39 18.11 -22.44 4.47
C GLU A 39 18.14 -21.76 5.84
N PRO A 40 17.47 -22.34 6.86
CA PRO A 40 17.54 -21.82 8.21
C PRO A 40 18.97 -21.82 8.74
N GLU A 41 19.39 -20.68 9.30
CA GLU A 41 20.69 -20.54 9.95
C GLU A 41 20.50 -20.76 11.47
N PRO A 42 20.90 -21.92 12.03
CA PRO A 42 20.91 -22.11 13.46
C PRO A 42 21.94 -21.17 14.10
N LEU A 43 21.54 -20.51 15.17
CA LEU A 43 22.45 -19.75 16.03
C LEU A 43 23.04 -20.68 17.08
N ALA A 44 24.19 -20.29 17.66
CA ALA A 44 24.84 -21.08 18.70
C ALA A 44 23.94 -21.23 19.93
N ASP A 45 23.68 -22.46 20.34
CA ASP A 45 22.90 -22.81 21.53
C ASP A 45 23.36 -21.99 22.75
N GLN A 46 22.40 -21.55 23.54
CA GLN A 46 22.64 -20.80 24.77
C GLN A 46 21.92 -21.47 25.93
N GLU A 47 22.37 -21.18 27.15
CA GLU A 47 21.60 -21.46 28.35
C GLU A 47 21.13 -20.15 28.96
N THR A 48 19.97 -20.19 29.62
CA THR A 48 19.50 -19.06 30.43
C THR A 48 20.30 -18.95 31.72
N ASP A 49 20.58 -17.71 32.13
CA ASP A 49 21.17 -17.41 33.43
C ASP A 49 20.16 -17.63 34.59
N MET A 50 20.59 -17.28 35.80
CA MET A 50 19.76 -17.42 37.01
C MET A 50 18.49 -16.55 36.99
N ASP A 51 18.46 -15.50 36.18
CA ASP A 51 17.31 -14.61 35.99
C ASP A 51 16.42 -15.08 34.83
N GLY A 52 16.73 -16.23 34.22
CA GLY A 52 15.98 -16.80 33.11
C GLY A 52 16.22 -16.05 31.80
N THR A 53 17.40 -15.44 31.64
CA THR A 53 17.71 -14.63 30.47
C THR A 53 18.92 -15.12 29.70
N THR A 54 18.92 -14.90 28.39
CA THR A 54 20.09 -15.11 27.53
C THR A 54 20.02 -14.19 26.30
N ALA A 55 21.09 -14.10 25.52
CA ALA A 55 21.13 -13.25 24.34
C ALA A 55 21.87 -13.89 23.16
N PHE A 56 21.34 -13.65 21.97
CA PHE A 56 21.94 -14.07 20.71
C PHE A 56 22.41 -12.85 19.92
N SER A 57 23.56 -12.98 19.28
CA SER A 57 24.02 -12.01 18.29
C SER A 57 23.95 -12.64 16.90
N PHE A 58 23.39 -11.91 15.95
CA PHE A 58 23.24 -12.37 14.57
C PHE A 58 23.32 -11.20 13.59
N THR A 59 23.62 -11.51 12.34
CA THR A 59 23.72 -10.55 11.26
C THR A 59 22.49 -10.70 10.37
N ALA A 60 21.79 -9.59 10.13
CA ALA A 60 20.73 -9.55 9.14
C ALA A 60 21.09 -8.51 8.09
N PRO A 61 21.62 -8.94 6.94
CA PRO A 61 21.98 -8.00 5.89
C PRO A 61 20.74 -7.30 5.33
N ALA A 62 20.83 -5.99 5.12
CA ALA A 62 19.88 -5.33 4.22
C ALA A 62 20.18 -5.83 2.80
N ILE A 63 19.15 -6.05 1.98
CA ILE A 63 19.37 -6.22 0.54
C ILE A 63 19.91 -4.89 0.02
N ASP A 64 21.10 -4.94 -0.57
CA ASP A 64 21.63 -3.82 -1.34
C ASP A 64 20.84 -3.78 -2.64
N SER A 65 19.90 -2.83 -2.75
CA SER A 65 19.13 -2.68 -3.98
C SER A 65 19.98 -1.94 -5.02
N GLU A 66 21.08 -2.55 -5.45
CA GLU A 66 21.76 -2.13 -6.68
C GLU A 66 20.84 -2.35 -7.90
N TYR A 67 19.89 -3.29 -7.78
CA TYR A 67 18.80 -3.54 -8.74
C TYR A 67 17.44 -3.41 -8.05
N GLY A 68 16.86 -2.22 -8.19
CA GLY A 68 15.55 -1.81 -7.68
C GLY A 68 14.36 -2.60 -8.20
N TYR A 69 14.16 -3.83 -7.72
CA TYR A 69 12.88 -4.52 -7.85
C TYR A 69 11.97 -4.11 -6.68
N GLY A 70 11.26 -2.99 -6.84
CA GLY A 70 10.24 -2.58 -5.86
C GLY A 70 9.75 -1.13 -5.88
N TYR A 71 10.21 -0.28 -6.80
CA TYR A 71 9.83 1.14 -6.81
C TYR A 71 8.38 1.42 -7.28
N TRP A 72 7.66 0.41 -7.76
CA TRP A 72 6.29 0.53 -8.26
C TRP A 72 5.23 0.80 -7.19
N TYR A 73 5.56 0.67 -5.88
CA TYR A 73 4.59 0.78 -4.79
C TYR A 73 4.93 1.79 -3.69
N GLY A 74 5.97 2.63 -3.86
CA GLY A 74 6.30 3.66 -2.87
C GLY A 74 6.66 3.13 -1.47
N ARG A 75 7.12 1.88 -1.36
CA ARG A 75 7.63 1.29 -0.11
C ARG A 75 9.16 1.31 -0.12
N ILE A 76 9.77 1.62 1.03
CA ILE A 76 11.22 1.45 1.20
C ILE A 76 11.55 -0.04 1.01
N PRO A 77 12.57 -0.39 0.21
CA PRO A 77 13.10 -1.73 0.16
C PRO A 77 13.45 -2.23 1.57
N SER A 78 12.97 -3.41 1.91
CA SER A 78 13.21 -4.02 3.21
C SER A 78 13.40 -5.52 3.05
N THR A 79 14.34 -6.08 3.80
CA THR A 79 14.45 -7.53 3.97
C THR A 79 13.69 -7.94 5.22
N SER A 80 12.85 -8.96 5.11
CA SER A 80 12.17 -9.56 6.24
C SER A 80 12.91 -10.81 6.67
N TYR A 81 13.02 -11.00 7.98
CA TYR A 81 13.59 -12.16 8.63
C TYR A 81 12.66 -12.64 9.73
N LEU A 82 12.81 -13.90 10.12
CA LEU A 82 12.18 -14.46 11.31
C LEU A 82 13.27 -15.03 12.21
N LEU A 83 13.25 -14.63 13.48
CA LEU A 83 13.99 -15.29 14.54
C LEU A 83 13.02 -16.20 15.30
N GLN A 84 13.25 -17.51 15.22
CA GLN A 84 12.57 -18.49 16.04
C GLN A 84 13.47 -18.82 17.24
N VAL A 85 12.89 -18.87 18.43
CA VAL A 85 13.56 -19.25 19.68
C VAL A 85 12.75 -20.35 20.35
N ALA A 86 13.39 -21.41 20.83
CA ALA A 86 12.78 -22.47 21.61
C ALA A 86 13.53 -22.63 22.94
N VAL A 87 12.80 -22.61 24.06
CA VAL A 87 13.36 -22.77 25.42
C VAL A 87 12.89 -24.11 25.99
N ASP A 88 13.82 -24.96 26.41
CA ASP A 88 13.58 -26.24 27.08
C ASP A 88 14.18 -26.22 28.49
N ASP A 89 13.34 -26.41 29.51
CA ASP A 89 13.74 -26.45 30.91
C ASP A 89 14.31 -27.81 31.37
N GLY A 90 14.60 -28.71 30.43
CA GLY A 90 15.07 -30.07 30.67
C GLY A 90 13.93 -31.10 30.72
N SER A 91 12.68 -30.67 30.51
CA SER A 91 11.52 -31.56 30.41
C SER A 91 11.33 -32.17 29.02
N SER A 92 12.13 -31.76 28.03
CA SER A 92 11.93 -32.14 26.62
C SER A 92 10.59 -31.64 26.05
N GLN A 93 10.03 -30.58 26.65
CA GLN A 93 8.86 -29.86 26.15
C GLN A 93 9.22 -28.40 25.93
N ALA A 94 9.80 -28.10 24.77
CA ALA A 94 10.22 -26.75 24.45
C ALA A 94 9.03 -25.81 24.21
N VAL A 95 9.15 -24.58 24.71
CA VAL A 95 8.23 -23.47 24.39
C VAL A 95 8.89 -22.58 23.35
N ALA A 96 8.22 -22.39 22.21
CA ALA A 96 8.75 -21.60 21.09
C ALA A 96 8.10 -20.20 20.99
N ALA A 97 8.90 -19.23 20.56
CA ALA A 97 8.50 -17.88 20.22
C ALA A 97 9.10 -17.46 18.88
N PHE A 98 8.44 -16.53 18.19
CA PHE A 98 8.86 -16.03 16.88
C PHE A 98 8.89 -14.51 16.90
N VAL A 99 9.98 -13.92 16.39
CA VAL A 99 10.16 -12.48 16.30
C VAL A 99 10.41 -12.10 14.84
N PRO A 100 9.49 -11.37 14.19
CA PRO A 100 9.75 -10.82 12.87
C PRO A 100 10.76 -9.69 12.98
N VAL A 101 11.78 -9.71 12.12
CA VAL A 101 12.81 -8.68 12.05
C VAL A 101 12.79 -8.09 10.65
N ARG A 102 12.63 -6.76 10.56
CA ARG A 102 12.59 -6.06 9.27
C ARG A 102 13.77 -5.11 9.18
N VAL A 103 14.60 -5.32 8.18
CA VAL A 103 15.82 -4.53 7.96
C VAL A 103 15.58 -3.63 6.76
N TYR A 104 15.68 -2.32 6.97
CA TYR A 104 15.55 -1.31 5.92
C TYR A 104 16.93 -0.86 5.48
N HIS A 105 17.09 -0.58 4.19
CA HIS A 105 18.34 -0.01 3.68
C HIS A 105 18.54 1.43 4.19
N ASN A 106 17.45 2.18 4.34
CA ASN A 106 17.44 3.57 4.81
C ASN A 106 16.56 3.72 6.05
N SER A 107 16.92 4.68 6.90
CA SER A 107 16.11 5.10 8.05
C SER A 107 14.88 5.95 7.67
N GLU A 108 14.75 6.29 6.38
CA GLU A 108 13.75 7.22 5.83
C GLU A 108 12.94 6.62 4.68
N ALA A 109 11.67 7.01 4.62
CA ALA A 109 10.63 6.62 3.68
C ALA A 109 10.20 7.81 2.80
N PRO A 110 10.95 8.16 1.74
CA PRO A 110 10.55 9.23 0.83
C PRO A 110 9.46 8.75 -0.14
N SER A 111 8.44 9.59 -0.38
CA SER A 111 7.37 9.34 -1.34
C SER A 111 7.06 10.58 -2.20
N VAL A 112 7.02 10.41 -3.52
CA VAL A 112 6.69 11.53 -4.44
C VAL A 112 5.19 11.82 -4.41
N THR A 113 4.86 13.09 -4.18
CA THR A 113 3.48 13.60 -4.16
C THR A 113 3.19 14.36 -5.45
N VAL A 114 2.42 13.75 -6.34
CA VAL A 114 1.91 14.38 -7.57
C VAL A 114 0.66 13.61 -8.02
N ASN A 115 -0.38 14.32 -8.47
CA ASN A 115 -1.51 13.65 -9.10
C ASN A 115 -1.07 13.08 -10.44
N TYR A 116 -1.56 11.89 -10.76
CA TYR A 116 -1.15 11.18 -11.98
C TYR A 116 -1.50 11.94 -13.27
N TRP A 117 -2.49 12.83 -13.23
CA TRP A 117 -2.87 13.68 -14.35
C TRP A 117 -2.93 15.15 -13.93
N GLN A 118 -2.47 16.02 -14.82
CA GLN A 118 -2.40 17.47 -14.65
C GLN A 118 -2.91 18.20 -15.90
N ARG A 119 -3.39 19.43 -15.72
CA ARG A 119 -3.77 20.29 -16.84
C ARG A 119 -2.53 21.01 -17.40
N PRO A 120 -2.33 21.04 -18.73
CA PRO A 120 -1.28 21.82 -19.35
C PRO A 120 -1.42 23.29 -19.01
N ASP A 121 -0.27 23.96 -18.93
CA ASP A 121 -0.14 25.41 -18.79
C ASP A 121 -0.89 25.99 -17.57
N THR A 122 -1.26 25.12 -16.62
CA THR A 122 -1.88 25.48 -15.35
C THR A 122 -0.92 25.12 -14.23
N PRO A 123 -0.72 25.98 -13.22
CA PRO A 123 0.09 25.64 -12.06
C PRO A 123 -0.47 24.44 -11.29
N PHE A 124 0.39 23.49 -10.94
CA PHE A 124 0.07 22.38 -10.04
C PHE A 124 1.26 22.08 -9.13
N ASN A 125 0.97 21.47 -7.98
CA ASN A 125 1.99 21.12 -6.99
C ASN A 125 2.54 19.72 -7.25
N VAL A 126 3.86 19.63 -7.18
CA VAL A 126 4.60 18.37 -7.01
C VAL A 126 5.41 18.43 -5.73
N GLY A 127 5.79 17.29 -5.18
CA GLY A 127 6.54 17.29 -3.94
C GLY A 127 7.11 15.95 -3.56
N VAL A 128 7.69 15.92 -2.38
CA VAL A 128 8.08 14.70 -1.66
C VAL A 128 7.61 14.81 -0.22
N LEU A 129 7.13 13.70 0.33
CA LEU A 129 6.96 13.51 1.77
C LEU A 129 8.09 12.61 2.25
N VAL A 130 8.87 13.07 3.21
CA VAL A 130 9.92 12.30 3.87
C VAL A 130 9.47 11.96 5.27
N GLN A 131 9.42 10.67 5.59
CA GLN A 131 9.04 10.13 6.88
C GLN A 131 10.11 9.17 7.40
N GLY A 132 10.11 8.86 8.69
CA GLY A 132 10.85 7.71 9.22
C GLY A 132 10.15 6.39 8.88
N ILE A 133 10.82 5.27 9.16
CA ILE A 133 10.24 3.91 8.96
C ILE A 133 8.93 3.68 9.75
N GLU A 134 8.69 4.45 10.81
CA GLU A 134 7.47 4.44 11.62
C GLU A 134 6.39 5.42 11.13
N GLY A 135 6.63 6.14 10.02
CA GLY A 135 5.68 7.09 9.44
C GLY A 135 5.72 8.51 10.02
N ASN A 136 6.57 8.78 11.01
CA ASN A 136 6.74 10.12 11.57
C ASN A 136 7.37 11.07 10.52
N PRO A 137 6.85 12.30 10.31
CA PRO A 137 7.41 13.24 9.34
C PRO A 137 8.82 13.69 9.72
N ILE A 138 9.68 13.90 8.72
CA ILE A 138 11.06 14.37 8.89
C ILE A 138 11.23 15.75 8.27
N ALA A 139 11.38 16.76 9.12
CA ALA A 139 11.67 18.14 8.74
C ALA A 139 13.16 18.37 8.44
N GLY A 140 13.47 19.45 7.72
CA GLY A 140 14.85 19.87 7.49
C GLY A 140 15.63 19.00 6.49
N ARG A 141 14.99 18.02 5.84
CA ARG A 141 15.66 17.15 4.87
C ARG A 141 15.89 17.87 3.56
N ARG A 142 17.15 17.99 3.14
CA ARG A 142 17.53 18.49 1.81
C ARG A 142 17.20 17.45 0.75
N THR A 143 16.51 17.87 -0.30
CA THR A 143 15.99 16.99 -1.36
C THR A 143 16.24 17.62 -2.73
N SER A 144 16.67 16.82 -3.71
CA SER A 144 16.92 17.24 -5.09
C SER A 144 15.79 16.74 -5.99
N PHE A 145 15.16 17.65 -6.72
CA PHE A 145 14.06 17.39 -7.65
C PHE A 145 14.59 17.44 -9.08
N GLU A 146 14.39 16.37 -9.83
CA GLU A 146 14.77 16.24 -11.23
C GLU A 146 13.53 15.86 -12.06
N LEU A 147 13.20 16.70 -13.04
CA LEU A 147 12.07 16.47 -13.94
C LEU A 147 12.59 15.93 -15.27
N SER A 148 11.96 14.88 -15.79
CA SER A 148 12.22 14.35 -17.12
C SER A 148 10.94 14.29 -17.95
N VAL A 149 11.05 14.47 -19.26
CA VAL A 149 9.96 14.30 -20.23
C VAL A 149 10.20 13.04 -21.07
N TYR A 150 9.16 12.29 -21.35
CA TYR A 150 9.23 11.10 -22.18
C TYR A 150 9.15 11.47 -23.67
N GLU A 151 10.24 11.24 -24.38
CA GLU A 151 10.40 11.51 -25.81
C GLU A 151 11.21 10.38 -26.45
N ASN A 152 10.89 9.96 -27.68
CA ASN A 152 11.65 8.93 -28.41
C ASN A 152 11.88 7.63 -27.61
N SER A 153 10.86 7.19 -26.88
CA SER A 153 10.89 5.99 -26.03
C SER A 153 11.86 6.04 -24.85
N GLN A 154 12.29 7.25 -24.43
CA GLN A 154 13.18 7.45 -23.29
C GLN A 154 12.78 8.68 -22.47
N PHE A 155 13.12 8.70 -21.19
CA PHE A 155 13.01 9.91 -20.38
C PHE A 155 14.24 10.80 -20.60
N ARG A 156 14.02 12.01 -21.08
CA ARG A 156 15.02 13.06 -21.24
C ARG A 156 14.91 14.05 -20.09
N ALA A 157 15.99 14.23 -19.34
CA ALA A 157 16.05 15.18 -18.25
C ALA A 157 15.86 16.63 -18.75
N LEU A 158 15.07 17.40 -18.01
CA LEU A 158 14.90 18.85 -18.16
C LEU A 158 15.75 19.54 -17.09
N ALA A 159 17.07 19.56 -17.29
CA ALA A 159 18.03 20.02 -16.29
C ALA A 159 17.79 21.46 -15.81
N GLU A 160 17.24 22.32 -16.68
CA GLU A 160 16.85 23.69 -16.37
C GLU A 160 15.66 23.79 -15.38
N ARG A 161 14.96 22.67 -15.14
CA ARG A 161 13.85 22.56 -14.18
C ARG A 161 14.25 21.88 -12.87
N ALA A 162 15.52 21.47 -12.72
CA ALA A 162 15.99 20.88 -11.48
C ALA A 162 16.01 21.91 -10.35
N THR A 163 15.65 21.47 -9.14
CA THR A 163 15.66 22.35 -7.96
C THR A 163 15.98 21.57 -6.69
N THR A 164 16.42 22.27 -5.65
CA THR A 164 16.63 21.69 -4.32
C THR A 164 15.67 22.33 -3.34
N LEU A 165 14.97 21.51 -2.57
CA LEU A 165 14.06 21.95 -1.52
C LEU A 165 14.40 21.29 -0.19
N THR A 166 13.96 21.92 0.89
CA THR A 166 14.07 21.38 2.24
C THR A 166 12.68 21.06 2.78
N THR A 167 12.50 19.90 3.40
CA THR A 167 11.20 19.52 3.99
C THR A 167 10.82 20.44 5.14
N ALA A 168 9.55 20.83 5.18
CA ALA A 168 8.93 21.59 6.27
C ALA A 168 8.64 20.69 7.49
N GLU A 169 8.02 21.26 8.53
CA GLU A 169 7.69 20.53 9.77
C GLU A 169 6.81 19.28 9.56
N ASP A 170 5.96 19.28 8.53
CA ASP A 170 5.11 18.15 8.16
C ASP A 170 5.84 17.10 7.29
N GLY A 171 7.16 17.23 7.12
CA GLY A 171 7.97 16.33 6.31
C GLY A 171 7.83 16.55 4.80
N ARG A 172 7.11 17.58 4.35
CA ARG A 172 6.90 17.83 2.93
C ARG A 172 7.83 18.89 2.36
N ALA A 173 8.32 18.66 1.16
CA ALA A 173 8.88 19.68 0.29
C ALA A 173 8.02 19.76 -0.97
N THR A 174 7.51 20.95 -1.29
CA THR A 174 6.56 21.15 -2.40
C THR A 174 7.08 22.21 -3.37
N HIS A 175 6.93 21.93 -4.66
CA HIS A 175 7.27 22.81 -5.76
C HIS A 175 6.06 23.02 -6.67
N SER A 176 5.74 24.27 -7.01
CA SER A 176 4.72 24.58 -8.01
C SER A 176 5.34 24.54 -9.40
N LEU A 177 4.77 23.73 -10.28
CA LEU A 177 5.19 23.60 -11.68
C LEU A 177 4.09 24.04 -12.63
N THR A 178 4.51 24.48 -13.81
CA THR A 178 3.64 24.70 -14.98
C THR A 178 4.34 24.08 -16.17
N LEU A 179 3.71 23.06 -16.75
CA LEU A 179 4.27 22.23 -17.81
C LEU A 179 3.30 22.17 -19.02
N PRO A 180 3.81 22.04 -20.25
CA PRO A 180 3.00 21.76 -21.43
C PRO A 180 2.51 20.30 -21.43
N ASP A 181 1.71 19.94 -22.45
CA ASP A 181 1.27 18.56 -22.68
C ASP A 181 2.47 17.61 -22.82
N GLY A 182 2.41 16.45 -22.16
CA GLY A 182 3.49 15.48 -22.15
C GLY A 182 3.37 14.41 -21.08
N TYR A 183 4.23 13.40 -21.18
CA TYR A 183 4.43 12.39 -20.15
C TYR A 183 5.73 12.67 -19.42
N TYR A 184 5.67 12.77 -18.10
CA TYR A 184 6.77 13.24 -17.27
C TYR A 184 7.12 12.23 -16.18
N GLN A 185 8.37 12.25 -15.75
CA GLN A 185 8.84 11.57 -14.56
C GLN A 185 9.44 12.61 -13.62
N LEU A 186 8.97 12.64 -12.37
CA LEU A 186 9.60 13.37 -11.29
C LEU A 186 10.42 12.41 -10.45
N ARG A 187 11.73 12.61 -10.44
CA ARG A 187 12.68 11.92 -9.57
C ARG A 187 13.07 12.85 -8.42
N VAL A 188 13.03 12.34 -7.21
CA VAL A 188 13.48 13.05 -6.01
C VAL A 188 14.52 12.21 -5.28
N SER A 189 15.64 12.83 -4.93
CA SER A 189 16.73 12.18 -4.21
C SER A 189 17.13 12.93 -2.95
N GLY A 190 17.78 12.22 -2.04
CA GLY A 190 18.29 12.75 -0.78
C GLY A 190 19.23 11.77 -0.12
N GLN A 191 19.64 12.08 1.10
CA GLN A 191 20.46 11.22 1.95
C GLN A 191 19.87 11.18 3.34
N ASP A 192 19.94 10.04 4.02
CA ASP A 192 19.59 9.89 5.43
C ASP A 192 20.70 10.50 6.36
N PRO A 193 20.49 10.61 7.70
CA PRO A 193 21.50 11.20 8.59
C PRO A 193 22.82 10.42 8.66
N ASP A 194 22.80 9.13 8.29
CA ASP A 194 23.98 8.28 8.21
C ASP A 194 24.68 8.40 6.84
N GLY A 195 24.21 9.28 5.95
CA GLY A 195 24.76 9.52 4.62
C GLY A 195 24.33 8.50 3.56
N ARG A 196 23.36 7.63 3.87
CA ARG A 196 22.85 6.66 2.91
C ARG A 196 21.94 7.36 1.91
N ALA A 197 22.22 7.19 0.63
CA ALA A 197 21.44 7.81 -0.42
C ALA A 197 20.08 7.13 -0.61
N TRP A 198 19.09 7.91 -0.98
CA TRP A 198 17.79 7.41 -1.42
C TRP A 198 17.34 8.15 -2.67
N GLN A 199 16.53 7.45 -3.46
CA GLN A 199 15.88 7.98 -4.65
C GLN A 199 14.46 7.40 -4.73
N THR A 200 13.52 8.25 -5.08
CA THR A 200 12.14 7.86 -5.38
C THR A 200 11.67 8.59 -6.62
N GLU A 201 10.81 7.98 -7.42
CA GLU A 201 10.33 8.59 -8.64
C GLU A 201 8.87 8.28 -8.90
N ARG A 202 8.20 9.17 -9.62
CA ARG A 202 6.82 8.97 -10.04
C ARG A 202 6.57 9.59 -11.41
N GLU A 203 5.88 8.82 -12.24
CA GLU A 203 5.48 9.24 -13.57
C GLU A 203 4.07 9.84 -13.54
N PHE A 204 3.83 10.87 -14.35
CA PHE A 204 2.55 11.57 -14.44
C PHE A 204 2.37 12.20 -15.82
N TYR A 205 1.14 12.43 -16.20
CA TYR A 205 0.78 13.05 -17.47
C TYR A 205 0.31 14.48 -17.26
N VAL A 206 0.67 15.34 -18.19
CA VAL A 206 0.11 16.68 -18.35
C VAL A 206 -0.62 16.65 -19.68
N SER A 207 -1.94 16.83 -19.71
CA SER A 207 -2.66 16.75 -20.99
C SER A 207 -4.00 17.49 -20.98
N PRO A 208 -4.39 18.21 -22.05
CA PRO A 208 -5.68 18.86 -22.10
C PRO A 208 -6.74 17.76 -22.10
N ARG A 209 -7.75 17.88 -21.24
CA ARG A 209 -8.69 16.79 -20.89
C ARG A 209 -9.43 16.23 -22.12
N ASN A 210 -8.84 15.28 -22.86
CA ASN A 210 -9.46 14.43 -23.89
C ASN A 210 -8.52 13.32 -24.47
N THR A 211 -7.47 12.88 -23.77
CA THR A 211 -6.51 11.92 -24.36
C THR A 211 -6.76 10.49 -23.82
N PRO A 212 -7.33 9.56 -24.61
CA PRO A 212 -7.77 8.22 -24.15
C PRO A 212 -6.65 7.27 -23.72
N TRP A 213 -5.39 7.70 -23.73
CA TRP A 213 -4.21 6.83 -23.68
C TRP A 213 -3.43 6.90 -22.37
N VAL A 214 -3.88 7.72 -21.42
CA VAL A 214 -3.19 8.05 -20.16
C VAL A 214 -3.54 7.08 -19.01
N THR A 215 -4.20 5.96 -19.30
CA THR A 215 -4.35 4.85 -18.35
C THR A 215 -3.91 3.58 -19.07
N ARG A 216 -2.74 3.01 -18.74
CA ARG A 216 -2.35 1.69 -19.30
C ARG A 216 -1.81 0.76 -18.21
N PRO A 217 -2.08 -0.56 -18.23
CA PRO A 217 -3.03 -1.32 -19.04
C PRO A 217 -4.11 -1.94 -18.13
N ARG A 218 -5.34 -1.42 -18.19
CA ARG A 218 -6.50 -2.30 -18.21
C ARG A 218 -7.35 -1.82 -19.37
N THR A 219 -7.77 -2.76 -20.17
CA THR A 219 -8.76 -2.66 -21.24
C THR A 219 -10.14 -2.20 -20.73
N SER A 220 -10.22 -1.47 -19.61
CA SER A 220 -11.48 -1.11 -18.97
C SER A 220 -11.98 0.21 -19.55
N GLN A 221 -12.98 0.10 -20.42
CA GLN A 221 -13.81 1.19 -20.94
C GLN A 221 -14.65 1.90 -19.84
N LEU A 222 -14.44 1.52 -18.57
CA LEU A 222 -15.17 1.93 -17.39
C LEU A 222 -14.27 1.87 -16.15
N SER A 223 -14.16 2.95 -15.37
CA SER A 223 -13.54 2.98 -14.04
C SER A 223 -14.41 3.72 -13.02
N LEU A 224 -14.27 3.36 -11.73
CA LEU A 224 -15.12 3.86 -10.64
C LEU A 224 -14.24 4.43 -9.53
N GLU A 225 -14.64 5.58 -8.99
CA GLU A 225 -14.03 6.23 -7.83
C GLU A 225 -15.12 6.74 -6.88
N LEU A 226 -14.79 6.81 -5.59
CA LEU A 226 -15.64 7.36 -4.52
C LEU A 226 -14.97 8.61 -3.95
N ASP A 227 -15.76 9.56 -3.45
CA ASP A 227 -15.24 10.83 -2.90
C ASP A 227 -14.60 10.67 -1.51
N GLN A 228 -14.94 9.60 -0.79
CA GLN A 228 -14.40 9.25 0.52
C GLN A 228 -14.06 7.75 0.61
N GLU A 229 -13.13 7.42 1.50
CA GLU A 229 -12.69 6.04 1.74
C GLU A 229 -13.70 5.23 2.56
N GLU A 230 -14.41 5.88 3.49
CA GLU A 230 -15.38 5.27 4.39
C GLU A 230 -16.58 6.19 4.62
N TYR A 231 -17.75 5.61 4.88
CA TYR A 231 -19.00 6.34 5.07
C TYR A 231 -19.72 5.92 6.35
N ALA A 232 -20.46 6.83 6.95
CA ALA A 232 -21.44 6.54 7.99
C ALA A 232 -22.83 6.30 7.37
N PRO A 233 -23.69 5.51 8.03
CA PRO A 233 -25.12 5.48 7.70
C PRO A 233 -25.72 6.89 7.72
N GLY A 234 -26.40 7.28 6.63
CA GLY A 234 -26.98 8.61 6.44
C GLY A 234 -26.19 9.50 5.48
N ASP A 235 -24.94 9.15 5.16
CA ASP A 235 -24.15 9.86 4.15
C ASP A 235 -24.67 9.62 2.73
N VAL A 236 -24.23 10.46 1.79
CA VAL A 236 -24.49 10.29 0.36
C VAL A 236 -23.16 10.27 -0.38
N ALA A 237 -22.70 9.08 -0.75
CA ALA A 237 -21.47 8.89 -1.51
C ALA A 237 -21.61 9.41 -2.93
N GLN A 238 -20.57 10.04 -3.47
CA GLN A 238 -20.49 10.49 -4.86
C GLN A 238 -19.70 9.45 -5.67
N LEU A 239 -20.41 8.61 -6.41
CA LEU A 239 -19.79 7.62 -7.30
C LEU A 239 -19.40 8.28 -8.62
N ALA A 240 -18.11 8.52 -8.82
CA ALA A 240 -17.54 8.98 -10.08
C ALA A 240 -17.33 7.79 -11.03
N ILE A 241 -18.04 7.80 -12.14
CA ILE A 241 -18.00 6.77 -13.19
C ILE A 241 -17.33 7.35 -14.42
N HIS A 242 -16.08 6.96 -14.64
CA HIS A 242 -15.36 7.31 -15.85
C HIS A 242 -15.67 6.29 -16.93
N SER A 243 -16.09 6.75 -18.11
CA SER A 243 -16.36 5.89 -19.25
C SER A 243 -15.90 6.49 -20.56
N THR A 244 -15.45 5.65 -21.48
CA THR A 244 -15.13 6.05 -22.85
C THR A 244 -16.38 6.16 -23.74
N VAL A 245 -17.56 5.81 -23.22
CA VAL A 245 -18.83 5.86 -23.95
C VAL A 245 -19.90 6.57 -23.14
N SER A 246 -20.89 7.10 -23.85
CA SER A 246 -22.17 7.49 -23.26
C SER A 246 -23.22 6.41 -23.58
N GLY A 247 -24.23 6.29 -22.74
CA GLY A 247 -25.33 5.34 -22.95
C GLY A 247 -25.81 4.67 -21.66
N PRO A 248 -26.79 3.76 -21.77
CA PRO A 248 -27.39 3.13 -20.61
C PRO A 248 -26.40 2.22 -19.88
N ALA A 249 -26.47 2.24 -18.56
CA ALA A 249 -25.77 1.32 -17.67
C ALA A 249 -26.67 0.89 -16.51
N LEU A 250 -26.25 -0.16 -15.81
CA LEU A 250 -26.92 -0.68 -14.63
C LEU A 250 -25.97 -0.59 -13.44
N LEU A 251 -26.36 0.17 -12.42
CA LEU A 251 -25.72 0.21 -11.10
C LEU A 251 -26.40 -0.82 -10.20
N THR A 252 -25.62 -1.63 -9.48
CA THR A 252 -26.14 -2.62 -8.52
C THR A 252 -25.39 -2.55 -7.20
N TRP A 253 -26.11 -2.82 -6.12
CA TRP A 253 -25.58 -2.97 -4.76
C TRP A 253 -25.51 -4.45 -4.43
N GLN A 254 -24.32 -4.95 -4.10
CA GLN A 254 -24.07 -6.39 -3.93
C GLN A 254 -23.38 -6.70 -2.61
N ARG A 255 -23.87 -7.72 -1.90
CA ARG A 255 -23.18 -8.36 -0.77
C ARG A 255 -23.67 -9.79 -0.63
N GLY A 256 -22.96 -10.74 -1.23
CA GLY A 256 -23.37 -12.15 -1.36
C GLY A 256 -24.51 -12.37 -2.36
N THR A 257 -25.44 -11.42 -2.48
CA THR A 257 -26.51 -11.36 -3.48
C THR A 257 -26.68 -9.92 -4.01
N ILE A 258 -27.45 -9.74 -5.08
CA ILE A 258 -27.90 -8.41 -5.52
C ILE A 258 -28.99 -7.93 -4.55
N ARG A 259 -28.76 -6.78 -3.92
CA ARG A 259 -29.65 -6.18 -2.92
C ARG A 259 -30.47 -5.03 -3.46
N GLY A 260 -30.01 -4.43 -4.56
CA GLY A 260 -30.69 -3.35 -5.26
C GLY A 260 -30.06 -3.12 -6.63
N SER A 261 -30.81 -2.49 -7.52
CA SER A 261 -30.35 -2.15 -8.86
C SER A 261 -31.03 -0.87 -9.34
N GLU A 262 -30.27 -0.02 -10.04
CA GLU A 262 -30.73 1.24 -10.59
C GLU A 262 -30.20 1.40 -12.03
N PRO A 263 -31.06 1.65 -13.03
CA PRO A 263 -30.61 2.05 -14.34
C PRO A 263 -30.08 3.48 -14.28
N ILE A 264 -28.89 3.69 -14.84
CA ILE A 264 -28.25 5.01 -14.92
C ILE A 264 -27.89 5.31 -16.37
N GLU A 265 -27.81 6.58 -16.72
CA GLU A 265 -27.34 7.02 -18.04
C GLU A 265 -25.90 7.54 -17.91
N LEU A 266 -24.97 6.92 -18.61
CA LEU A 266 -23.59 7.38 -18.65
C LEU A 266 -23.44 8.52 -19.65
N THR A 267 -22.78 9.59 -19.22
CA THR A 267 -22.28 10.67 -20.06
C THR A 267 -20.76 10.63 -20.01
N ALA A 268 -20.11 10.25 -21.12
CA ALA A 268 -18.66 10.33 -21.24
C ALA A 268 -18.17 11.80 -21.14
N PRO A 269 -16.97 12.03 -20.57
CA PRO A 269 -16.04 11.03 -20.04
C PRO A 269 -16.29 10.66 -18.57
N LEU A 270 -17.24 11.32 -17.90
CA LEU A 270 -17.47 11.20 -16.46
C LEU A 270 -18.95 11.43 -16.13
N THR A 271 -19.53 10.49 -15.41
CA THR A 271 -20.86 10.59 -14.79
C THR A 271 -20.69 10.52 -13.27
N VAL A 272 -21.34 11.40 -12.52
CA VAL A 272 -21.33 11.34 -11.05
C VAL A 272 -22.73 10.95 -10.59
N VAL A 273 -22.82 9.86 -9.82
CA VAL A 273 -24.09 9.33 -9.29
C VAL A 273 -24.09 9.43 -7.77
N PRO A 274 -25.06 10.12 -7.15
CA PRO A 274 -25.20 10.12 -5.70
C PRO A 274 -25.75 8.77 -5.21
N VAL A 275 -25.10 8.17 -4.23
CA VAL A 275 -25.42 6.86 -3.65
C VAL A 275 -25.74 7.04 -2.17
N PRO A 276 -27.02 7.01 -1.77
CA PRO A 276 -27.40 7.07 -0.36
C PRO A 276 -26.85 5.87 0.42
N VAL A 277 -26.18 6.13 1.53
CA VAL A 277 -25.58 5.11 2.40
C VAL A 277 -26.50 4.82 3.57
N THR A 278 -26.84 3.55 3.79
CA THR A 278 -27.76 3.13 4.85
C THR A 278 -27.08 2.22 5.88
N ALA A 279 -27.68 2.08 7.07
CA ALA A 279 -27.18 1.15 8.10
C ALA A 279 -27.16 -0.32 7.63
N ALA A 280 -28.00 -0.66 6.65
CA ALA A 280 -28.02 -1.99 6.06
C ALA A 280 -26.80 -2.28 5.17
N ASP A 281 -26.07 -1.24 4.75
CA ASP A 281 -24.88 -1.34 3.92
C ASP A 281 -23.62 -1.65 4.75
N ALA A 282 -23.67 -1.49 6.07
CA ALA A 282 -22.61 -1.96 6.96
C ALA A 282 -22.42 -3.51 6.90
N PRO A 283 -21.17 -4.02 6.99
CA PRO A 283 -19.92 -3.26 7.12
C PRO A 283 -19.40 -2.72 5.77
N ASN A 284 -19.93 -3.22 4.66
CA ASN A 284 -19.64 -2.75 3.31
C ASN A 284 -20.70 -3.26 2.31
N VAL A 285 -20.74 -2.64 1.13
CA VAL A 285 -21.48 -3.13 -0.04
C VAL A 285 -20.65 -2.88 -1.29
N ILE A 286 -20.73 -3.77 -2.28
CA ILE A 286 -20.04 -3.60 -3.56
C ILE A 286 -20.99 -2.89 -4.52
N LEU A 287 -20.56 -1.74 -5.03
CA LEU A 287 -21.22 -1.05 -6.13
C LEU A 287 -20.66 -1.60 -7.43
N ASN A 288 -21.53 -2.08 -8.32
CA ASN A 288 -21.13 -2.62 -9.62
C ASN A 288 -21.88 -1.92 -10.75
N VAL A 289 -21.13 -1.40 -11.73
CA VAL A 289 -21.66 -0.73 -12.92
C VAL A 289 -21.40 -1.60 -14.14
N THR A 290 -22.46 -1.91 -14.88
CA THR A 290 -22.39 -2.67 -16.14
C THR A 290 -22.96 -1.84 -17.29
N THR A 291 -22.27 -1.79 -18.42
CA THR A 291 -22.77 -1.12 -19.64
C THR A 291 -22.45 -1.94 -20.89
N TRP A 292 -23.20 -1.68 -21.96
CA TRP A 292 -23.05 -2.30 -23.27
C TRP A 292 -22.38 -1.31 -24.22
N LEU A 293 -21.41 -1.81 -24.97
CA LEU A 293 -20.58 -1.02 -25.86
C LEU A 293 -20.80 -1.50 -27.27
N THR A 294 -21.37 -0.63 -28.09
CA THR A 294 -21.44 -0.85 -29.53
C THR A 294 -20.10 -0.45 -30.14
N PRO A 295 -19.29 -1.39 -30.68
CA PRO A 295 -18.09 -1.00 -31.42
C PRO A 295 -18.48 -0.13 -32.61
N SER A 296 -17.70 0.92 -32.89
CA SER A 296 -17.84 1.69 -34.13
C SER A 296 -17.36 0.82 -35.29
N VAL A 297 -18.29 0.34 -36.12
CA VAL A 297 -17.93 -0.62 -37.17
C VAL A 297 -17.94 0.04 -38.54
N THR A 298 -16.79 0.55 -38.97
CA THR A 298 -16.45 0.51 -40.41
C THR A 298 -15.84 -0.86 -40.64
N ILE A 299 -16.63 -1.80 -41.16
CA ILE A 299 -16.14 -3.15 -41.53
C ILE A 299 -15.42 -3.03 -42.87
N PRO A 300 -14.11 -3.31 -42.96
CA PRO A 300 -13.45 -3.40 -44.26
C PRO A 300 -13.96 -4.63 -45.03
N ASP A 301 -14.13 -4.51 -46.35
CA ASP A 301 -14.71 -5.55 -47.23
C ASP A 301 -13.97 -6.91 -47.22
N TYR A 302 -12.77 -6.97 -46.63
CA TYR A 302 -11.95 -8.18 -46.52
C TYR A 302 -12.18 -8.99 -45.23
N VAL A 303 -13.08 -8.58 -44.33
CA VAL A 303 -13.38 -9.34 -43.10
C VAL A 303 -14.34 -10.49 -43.42
N SER A 304 -13.82 -11.72 -43.43
CA SER A 304 -14.56 -12.96 -43.72
C SER A 304 -14.95 -13.78 -42.48
N TYR A 305 -14.80 -13.21 -41.28
CA TYR A 305 -15.10 -13.86 -40.00
C TYR A 305 -16.06 -13.01 -39.15
N SER A 306 -16.78 -13.66 -38.23
CA SER A 306 -17.71 -12.98 -37.32
C SER A 306 -16.98 -12.05 -36.36
N LEU A 307 -17.44 -10.80 -36.27
CA LEU A 307 -17.02 -9.83 -35.25
C LEU A 307 -17.98 -9.88 -34.06
N ARG A 308 -17.56 -9.33 -32.92
CA ARG A 308 -18.44 -9.17 -31.76
C ARG A 308 -19.41 -8.02 -32.01
N ASP A 309 -20.71 -8.29 -31.90
CA ASP A 309 -21.75 -7.26 -32.07
C ASP A 309 -21.76 -6.25 -30.92
N VAL A 310 -21.42 -6.70 -29.70
CA VAL A 310 -21.43 -5.88 -28.48
C VAL A 310 -20.30 -6.33 -27.55
N ASN A 311 -19.66 -5.37 -26.88
CA ASN A 311 -18.81 -5.64 -25.72
C ASN A 311 -19.52 -5.23 -24.44
N VAL A 312 -19.34 -6.00 -23.37
CA VAL A 312 -19.82 -5.62 -22.03
C VAL A 312 -18.65 -5.07 -21.24
N ALA A 313 -18.80 -3.86 -20.72
CA ALA A 313 -17.89 -3.34 -19.71
C ALA A 313 -18.54 -3.45 -18.33
N ASN A 314 -17.77 -3.95 -17.37
CA ASN A 314 -18.19 -4.11 -15.99
C ASN A 314 -17.07 -3.61 -15.08
N GLN A 315 -17.43 -2.86 -14.05
CA GLN A 315 -16.50 -2.46 -13.01
C GLN A 315 -17.18 -2.43 -11.65
N SER A 316 -16.42 -2.69 -10.59
CA SER A 316 -16.91 -2.63 -9.21
C SER A 316 -16.00 -1.82 -8.29
N ILE A 317 -16.59 -1.23 -7.25
CA ILE A 317 -15.90 -0.54 -6.16
C ILE A 317 -16.54 -0.91 -4.82
N ASN A 318 -15.73 -1.03 -3.77
CA ASN A 318 -16.20 -1.35 -2.43
C ASN A 318 -16.60 -0.05 -1.71
N LEU A 319 -17.85 0.04 -1.26
CA LEU A 319 -18.36 1.11 -0.41
C LEU A 319 -18.26 0.65 1.04
N ILE A 320 -17.28 1.16 1.78
CA ILE A 320 -17.04 0.80 3.20
C ILE A 320 -17.99 1.62 4.07
N VAL A 321 -18.71 0.95 4.97
CA VAL A 321 -19.73 1.60 5.81
C VAL A 321 -19.51 1.23 7.28
N HIS A 322 -19.30 2.26 8.09
CA HIS A 322 -19.02 2.12 9.51
C HIS A 322 -20.19 1.44 10.26
N PRO A 323 -19.95 0.35 11.02
CA PRO A 323 -21.00 -0.40 11.70
C PRO A 323 -21.38 0.24 13.05
N ASN A 324 -21.59 1.57 13.09
CA ASN A 324 -21.76 2.35 14.32
C ASN A 324 -22.85 1.78 15.23
N ASP A 325 -23.95 1.25 14.67
CA ASP A 325 -25.07 0.68 15.42
C ASP A 325 -24.85 -0.75 15.93
N LYS A 326 -23.70 -1.37 15.60
CA LYS A 326 -23.37 -2.76 15.95
C LYS A 326 -22.11 -2.90 16.82
N LEU A 327 -21.59 -1.78 17.32
CA LEU A 327 -20.46 -1.79 18.25
C LEU A 327 -20.95 -2.06 19.67
N LEU A 328 -20.43 -3.12 20.30
CA LEU A 328 -20.61 -3.38 21.72
C LEU A 328 -19.47 -2.72 22.50
N ASN A 329 -19.78 -1.66 23.24
CA ASN A 329 -18.83 -1.06 24.19
C ASN A 329 -18.83 -1.86 25.49
N ALA A 330 -17.97 -2.88 25.56
CA ALA A 330 -17.73 -3.65 26.77
C ALA A 330 -16.56 -3.06 27.56
N ALA A 331 -16.76 -2.80 28.84
CA ALA A 331 -15.72 -2.40 29.78
C ALA A 331 -15.59 -3.47 30.88
N ILE A 332 -14.39 -3.97 31.10
CA ILE A 332 -14.06 -4.75 32.29
C ILE A 332 -13.69 -3.74 33.38
N VAL A 333 -14.56 -3.56 34.36
CA VAL A 333 -14.29 -2.72 35.54
C VAL A 333 -13.94 -3.63 36.70
N PRO A 334 -12.65 -3.93 36.94
CA PRO A 334 -12.26 -4.76 38.06
C PRO A 334 -12.51 -4.01 39.37
N GLN A 335 -13.08 -4.69 40.37
CA GLN A 335 -13.27 -4.14 41.73
C GLN A 335 -11.95 -4.04 42.54
N GLY A 336 -10.80 -4.37 41.94
CA GLY A 336 -9.49 -4.32 42.58
C GLY A 336 -8.36 -4.66 41.61
N SER A 337 -7.11 -4.45 42.02
CA SER A 337 -5.91 -4.71 41.21
C SER A 337 -5.41 -6.15 41.28
N GLN A 338 -5.93 -6.97 42.21
CA GLN A 338 -5.57 -8.37 42.41
C GLN A 338 -6.78 -9.19 42.85
N PHE A 339 -6.92 -10.40 42.29
CA PHE A 339 -7.97 -11.34 42.67
C PHE A 339 -7.34 -12.70 42.98
N ALA A 340 -7.76 -13.30 44.10
CA ALA A 340 -7.40 -14.68 44.37
C ALA A 340 -8.14 -15.61 43.39
N PRO A 341 -7.51 -16.70 42.91
CA PRO A 341 -8.19 -17.71 42.11
C PRO A 341 -9.47 -18.19 42.82
N ALA A 342 -10.55 -18.36 42.06
CA ALA A 342 -11.85 -18.87 42.53
C ALA A 342 -12.64 -17.98 43.53
N LYS A 343 -12.31 -16.70 43.71
CA LYS A 343 -13.25 -15.73 44.31
C LYS A 343 -14.20 -15.21 43.22
N ARG A 344 -15.51 -15.42 43.43
CA ARG A 344 -16.58 -14.86 42.57
C ARG A 344 -16.72 -13.37 42.77
#